data_AF-A0A2J8SWS9-F1
#
_entry.id   AF-A0A2J8SWS9-F1
#
_cell.length_a   1.000
_cell.length_b   1.000
_cell.length_c   1.000
_cell.angle_alpha   90.00
_cell.angle_beta   90.00
_cell.angle_gamma   90.00
#
_symmetry.space_group_name_H-M   'P 1'
#
loop_
_entity.id
_entity.type
_entity.pdbx_description
1 polymer ?
#
loop_
_entity_poly.entity_id
_entity_poly.type
_entity_poly.pdbx_seq_one_letter_code
_entity_poly.pdbx_strand_id
1 'polypeptide(L)'
;VKLFGKRLNVCVSKQHSVVPSQIFELEDGTSSYKDFAMSKNNRFTSAGQASKNIIQPPSCVLHYYNVPLCVTEETFTKLCNDHEVLTFIKYKVFDAKPSAKTLSGLLEWECKTDAVEALTALNHYQIRVPSK
;
A
#
# COMPACT_ATOMS: atom_id res chain seq x y z
N VAL A 1 11.13 6.99 10.71
CA VAL A 1 10.91 7.07 9.24
C VAL A 1 10.40 8.46 8.93
N LYS A 2 10.82 9.05 7.81
CA LYS A 2 10.20 10.28 7.30
C LYS A 2 9.09 9.88 6.31
N LEU A 3 8.02 10.65 6.26
CA LEU A 3 6.93 10.50 5.31
C LEU A 3 6.57 11.91 4.82
N PHE A 4 6.67 12.14 3.52
CA PHE A 4 6.48 13.43 2.86
C PHE A 4 7.28 14.55 3.53
N GLY A 5 8.57 14.29 3.73
CA GLY A 5 9.51 15.20 4.40
C GLY A 5 9.37 15.31 5.93
N LYS A 6 8.29 14.79 6.54
CA LYS A 6 8.02 14.92 7.99
C LYS A 6 8.42 13.65 8.75
N ARG A 7 9.08 13.81 9.90
CA ARG A 7 9.44 12.67 10.77
C ARG A 7 8.20 12.19 11.53
N LEU A 8 7.82 10.93 11.35
CA LEU A 8 6.72 10.33 12.11
C LEU A 8 7.14 10.06 13.57
N ASN A 9 6.26 10.38 14.50
CA ASN A 9 6.34 10.01 15.91
C ASN A 9 5.16 9.11 16.24
N VAL A 10 5.43 7.95 16.84
CA VAL A 10 4.43 6.93 17.16
C VAL A 10 4.56 6.61 18.64
N CYS A 11 3.47 6.78 19.38
CA CYS A 11 3.38 6.50 20.80
C CYS A 11 2.02 5.89 21.14
N VAL A 12 1.94 5.16 22.25
CA VAL A 12 0.67 4.61 22.74
C VAL A 12 -0.27 5.75 23.14
N SER A 13 -1.51 5.70 22.68
CA SER A 13 -2.53 6.68 23.08
C SER A 13 -2.92 6.50 24.54
N LYS A 14 -3.29 7.61 25.21
CA LYS A 14 -3.89 7.56 26.54
C LYS A 14 -5.38 7.20 26.50
N GLN A 15 -6.02 7.32 25.33
CA GLN A 15 -7.43 6.95 25.15
C GLN A 15 -7.55 5.46 24.87
N HIS A 16 -8.55 4.81 25.47
CA HIS A 16 -8.77 3.37 25.33
C HIS A 16 -9.35 2.98 23.97
N SER A 17 -10.17 3.85 23.38
CA SER A 17 -10.80 3.64 22.08
C SER A 17 -10.92 4.96 21.33
N VAL A 18 -11.06 4.86 20.00
CA VAL A 18 -11.35 6.01 19.14
C VAL A 18 -12.86 6.19 19.06
N VAL A 19 -13.38 7.28 19.61
CA VAL A 19 -14.81 7.62 19.61
C VAL A 19 -15.09 8.75 18.62
N PRO A 20 -16.03 8.58 17.66
CA PRO A 20 -16.33 9.59 16.65
C PRO A 20 -17.23 10.70 17.19
N SER A 21 -16.71 11.58 18.05
CA SER A 21 -17.49 12.67 18.68
C SER A 21 -17.41 14.01 17.94
N GLN A 22 -16.36 14.24 17.14
CA GLN A 22 -16.11 15.49 16.42
C GLN A 22 -15.63 15.20 14.98
N ILE A 23 -16.48 14.57 14.18
CA ILE A 23 -16.18 14.31 12.77
C ILE A 23 -16.36 15.61 11.98
N PHE A 24 -15.41 15.88 11.08
CA PHE A 24 -15.45 17.00 10.15
C PHE A 24 -14.93 16.54 8.78
N GLU A 25 -15.12 17.37 7.76
CA GLU A 25 -14.67 17.10 6.40
C GLU A 25 -13.24 17.61 6.21
N LEU A 26 -12.38 16.79 5.61
CA LEU A 26 -11.04 17.15 5.17
C LEU A 26 -11.10 17.97 3.87
N GLU A 27 -9.98 18.55 3.47
CA GLU A 27 -9.89 19.40 2.26
C GLU A 27 -10.28 18.66 0.97
N ASP A 28 -10.14 17.34 0.94
CA ASP A 28 -10.50 16.48 -0.20
C ASP A 28 -11.97 16.01 -0.18
N GLY A 29 -12.78 16.53 0.75
CA GLY A 29 -14.18 16.15 0.92
C GLY A 29 -14.39 14.85 1.70
N THR A 30 -13.32 14.20 2.19
CA THR A 30 -13.45 12.95 2.95
C THR A 30 -13.63 13.19 4.45
N SER A 31 -14.20 12.22 5.14
CA SER A 31 -14.40 12.30 6.59
C SER A 31 -13.07 12.20 7.35
N SER A 32 -12.90 13.04 8.38
CA SER A 32 -11.77 12.98 9.32
C SER A 32 -11.75 11.71 10.18
N TYR A 33 -12.85 10.96 10.19
CA TYR A 33 -12.96 9.64 10.82
C TYR A 33 -13.34 8.57 9.79
N LYS A 34 -12.72 7.40 9.89
CA LYS A 34 -13.07 6.24 9.07
C LYS A 34 -12.87 4.95 9.85
N ASP A 35 -13.89 4.11 9.85
CA ASP A 35 -13.81 2.76 10.43
C ASP A 35 -13.34 1.76 9.37
N PHE A 36 -12.27 1.02 9.69
CA PHE A 36 -11.69 -0.03 8.85
C PHE A 36 -11.82 -1.42 9.47
N ALA A 37 -12.56 -1.61 10.57
CA ALA A 37 -12.70 -2.89 11.26
C ALA A 37 -13.14 -4.02 10.31
N MET A 38 -14.07 -3.72 9.40
CA MET A 38 -14.64 -4.68 8.43
C MET A 38 -13.95 -4.64 7.05
N SER A 39 -12.79 -3.99 6.94
CA SER A 39 -12.06 -3.90 5.67
C SER A 39 -11.59 -5.29 5.21
N LYS A 40 -11.93 -5.65 3.97
CA LYS A 40 -11.45 -6.90 3.33
C LYS A 40 -9.93 -6.90 3.10
N ASN A 41 -9.29 -5.73 3.19
CA ASN A 41 -7.83 -5.58 3.04
C ASN A 41 -7.07 -5.84 4.35
N ASN A 42 -7.74 -6.07 5.47
CA ASN A 42 -7.09 -6.38 6.74
C ASN A 42 -6.43 -7.78 6.69
N ARG A 43 -5.11 -7.83 6.96
CA ARG A 43 -4.30 -9.05 6.82
C ARG A 43 -4.20 -9.90 8.10
N PHE A 44 -4.68 -9.38 9.23
CA PHE A 44 -4.54 -9.99 10.57
C PHE A 44 -5.89 -10.27 11.24
N THR A 45 -6.94 -10.54 10.47
CA THR A 45 -8.32 -10.75 10.98
C THR A 45 -8.56 -12.12 11.59
N SER A 46 -7.76 -13.12 11.22
CA SER A 46 -7.82 -14.48 11.77
C SER A 46 -6.44 -15.07 11.91
N ALA A 47 -6.27 -16.05 12.81
CA ALA A 47 -4.99 -16.71 13.03
C ALA A 47 -4.39 -17.31 11.75
N GLY A 48 -5.22 -17.88 10.88
CA GLY A 48 -4.78 -18.47 9.60
C GLY A 48 -4.39 -17.45 8.53
N GLN A 49 -4.93 -16.23 8.57
CA GLN A 49 -4.47 -15.12 7.70
C GLN A 49 -3.21 -14.47 8.29
N ALA A 50 -3.21 -14.24 9.61
CA ALA A 50 -2.08 -13.65 10.32
C ALA A 50 -0.79 -14.47 10.17
N SER A 51 -0.87 -15.81 10.23
CA SER A 51 0.30 -16.69 10.08
C SER A 51 0.99 -16.62 8.71
N LYS A 52 0.30 -16.10 7.69
CA LYS A 52 0.86 -15.88 6.34
C LYS A 52 1.49 -14.51 6.17
N ASN A 53 1.41 -13.65 7.19
CA ASN A 53 1.90 -12.28 7.15
C ASN A 53 3.06 -12.13 8.14
N ILE A 54 4.15 -11.53 7.67
CA ILE A 54 5.32 -11.21 8.48
C ILE A 54 5.39 -9.69 8.59
N ILE A 55 5.53 -9.18 9.81
CA ILE A 55 5.81 -7.75 10.02
C ILE A 55 7.23 -7.49 9.54
N GLN A 56 7.36 -6.69 8.48
CA GLN A 56 8.64 -6.33 7.89
C GLN A 56 9.04 -4.93 8.35
N PRO A 57 10.32 -4.71 8.74
CA PRO A 57 10.81 -3.36 8.92
C PRO A 57 10.74 -2.59 7.59
N PRO A 58 10.59 -1.26 7.60
CA PRO A 58 10.54 -0.50 6.36
C PRO A 58 11.83 -0.68 5.55
N SER A 59 11.70 -0.87 4.24
CA SER A 59 12.77 -1.19 3.29
C SER A 59 12.63 -0.30 2.04
N CYS A 60 13.71 -0.17 1.26
CA CYS A 60 13.65 0.42 -0.08
C CYS A 60 13.01 -0.51 -1.12
N VAL A 61 12.76 -1.78 -0.78
CA VAL A 61 12.12 -2.77 -1.65
C VAL A 61 10.71 -3.08 -1.16
N LEU A 62 9.72 -2.95 -2.05
CA LEU A 62 8.34 -3.38 -1.83
C LEU A 62 8.05 -4.64 -2.64
N HIS A 63 7.31 -5.56 -2.01
CA HIS A 63 6.75 -6.73 -2.66
C HIS A 63 5.27 -6.47 -2.99
N TYR A 64 4.93 -6.45 -4.28
CA TYR A 64 3.53 -6.33 -4.73
C TYR A 64 2.91 -7.70 -4.98
N TYR A 65 1.59 -7.79 -4.76
CA TYR A 65 0.78 -8.99 -4.97
C TYR A 65 -0.54 -8.62 -5.61
N ASN A 66 -1.26 -9.61 -6.14
CA ASN A 66 -2.63 -9.48 -6.63
C ASN A 66 -2.79 -8.46 -7.78
N VAL A 67 -1.77 -8.39 -8.64
CA VAL A 67 -1.75 -7.48 -9.78
C VAL A 67 -2.24 -8.21 -11.04
N PRO A 68 -3.06 -7.61 -11.92
CA PRO A 68 -3.50 -8.28 -13.14
C PRO A 68 -2.36 -8.72 -14.06
N LEU A 69 -2.58 -9.78 -14.85
CA LEU A 69 -1.55 -10.37 -15.74
C LEU A 69 -1.07 -9.43 -16.85
N CYS A 70 -1.83 -8.39 -17.18
CA CYS A 70 -1.50 -7.41 -18.22
C CYS A 70 -0.68 -6.22 -17.71
N VAL A 71 -0.40 -6.16 -16.40
CA VAL A 71 0.34 -5.04 -15.81
C VAL A 71 1.82 -5.17 -16.11
N THR A 72 2.38 -4.08 -16.61
CA THR A 72 3.79 -3.94 -16.97
C THR A 72 4.48 -2.92 -16.06
N GLU A 73 5.79 -2.76 -16.26
CA GLU A 73 6.58 -1.71 -15.61
C GLU A 73 5.98 -0.31 -15.85
N GLU A 74 5.60 -0.01 -17.09
CA GLU A 74 5.02 1.29 -17.47
C GLU A 74 3.73 1.60 -16.72
N THR A 75 2.95 0.58 -16.37
CA THR A 75 1.73 0.75 -15.58
C THR A 75 2.06 1.25 -14.16
N PHE A 76 3.09 0.69 -13.52
CA PHE A 76 3.53 1.14 -12.21
C PHE A 76 4.18 2.52 -12.26
N THR A 77 4.98 2.80 -13.30
CA THR A 77 5.57 4.14 -13.50
C THR A 77 4.48 5.20 -13.65
N LYS A 78 3.45 4.93 -14.47
CA LYS A 78 2.30 5.82 -14.61
C LYS A 78 1.59 6.00 -13.27
N LEU A 79 1.37 4.92 -12.52
CA LEU A 79 0.72 4.98 -11.21
C LEU A 79 1.51 5.83 -10.21
N CYS A 80 2.84 5.74 -10.20
CA CYS A 80 3.68 6.59 -9.35
C CYS A 80 3.53 8.07 -9.73
N ASN A 81 3.57 8.37 -11.04
CA ASN A 81 3.42 9.74 -11.55
C ASN A 81 2.02 10.32 -11.25
N ASP A 82 0.95 9.55 -11.47
CA ASP A 82 -0.44 9.97 -11.23
C ASP A 82 -0.70 10.31 -9.74
N HIS A 83 0.07 9.70 -8.83
CA HIS A 83 -0.05 9.88 -7.38
C HIS A 83 1.09 10.71 -6.78
N GLU A 84 1.89 11.37 -7.62
CA GLU A 84 2.95 12.30 -7.21
C GLU A 84 3.97 11.69 -6.24
N VAL A 85 4.29 10.39 -6.41
CA VAL A 85 5.36 9.70 -5.68
C VAL A 85 6.52 9.38 -6.62
N LEU A 86 7.74 9.33 -6.07
CA LEU A 86 8.92 8.97 -6.85
C LEU A 86 8.77 7.55 -7.44
N THR A 87 9.25 7.38 -8.67
CA THR A 87 9.26 6.07 -9.32
C THR A 87 10.38 5.18 -8.75
N PHE A 88 10.18 3.87 -8.87
CA PHE A 88 11.18 2.86 -8.52
C PHE A 88 12.36 2.89 -9.52
N ILE A 89 13.53 2.43 -9.08
CA ILE A 89 14.75 2.27 -9.88
C ILE A 89 14.94 0.86 -10.45
N LYS A 90 14.17 -0.12 -9.94
CA LYS A 90 14.20 -1.50 -10.43
C LYS A 90 12.84 -2.17 -10.31
N TYR A 91 12.48 -2.88 -11.37
CA TYR A 91 11.29 -3.70 -11.49
C TYR A 91 11.67 -5.17 -11.68
N LYS A 92 11.00 -6.07 -10.96
CA LYS A 92 11.16 -7.51 -11.15
C LYS A 92 9.85 -8.23 -10.96
N VAL A 93 9.36 -8.89 -12.02
CA VAL A 93 8.24 -9.84 -11.94
C VAL A 93 8.75 -11.20 -11.45
N PHE A 94 7.98 -11.87 -10.61
CA PHE A 94 8.24 -13.27 -10.28
C PHE A 94 7.55 -14.21 -11.26
N ASP A 95 8.17 -15.35 -11.53
CA ASP A 95 7.60 -16.37 -12.40
C ASP A 95 6.24 -16.83 -11.86
N ALA A 96 5.20 -16.55 -12.64
CA ALA A 96 3.85 -16.93 -12.28
C ALA A 96 3.67 -18.43 -12.53
N LYS A 97 3.02 -19.13 -11.60
CA LYS A 97 2.58 -20.51 -11.84
C LYS A 97 1.64 -20.54 -13.05
N PRO A 98 1.59 -21.62 -13.84
CA PRO A 98 0.71 -21.69 -15.01
C PRO A 98 -0.77 -21.40 -14.73
N SER A 99 -1.25 -21.65 -13.52
CA SER A 99 -2.64 -21.40 -13.07
C SER A 99 -2.84 -20.04 -12.40
N ALA A 100 -1.82 -19.19 -12.34
CA ALA A 100 -1.89 -17.90 -11.65
C ALA A 100 -2.84 -16.95 -12.39
N LYS A 101 -3.73 -16.33 -11.63
CA LYS A 101 -4.65 -15.29 -12.13
C LYS A 101 -4.12 -13.87 -11.93
N THR A 102 -3.02 -13.74 -11.18
CA THR A 102 -2.39 -12.47 -10.82
C THR A 102 -0.88 -12.63 -10.76
N LEU A 103 -0.18 -11.51 -10.84
CA LEU A 103 1.26 -11.38 -10.71
C LEU A 103 1.66 -10.89 -9.31
N SER A 104 2.89 -11.23 -8.96
CA SER A 104 3.62 -10.65 -7.83
C SER A 104 5.06 -10.35 -8.26
N GLY A 105 5.74 -9.51 -7.52
CA GLY A 105 7.11 -9.11 -7.83
C GLY A 105 7.65 -8.05 -6.89
N LEU A 106 8.78 -7.47 -7.26
CA LEU A 106 9.49 -6.46 -6.47
C LEU A 106 9.56 -5.13 -7.22
N LEU A 107 9.44 -4.05 -6.45
CA LEU A 107 9.76 -2.68 -6.84
C LEU A 107 10.81 -2.17 -5.84
N GLU A 108 11.91 -1.61 -6.32
CA GLU A 108 12.99 -1.08 -5.49
C GLU A 108 13.18 0.41 -5.74
N TRP A 109 13.29 1.21 -4.69
CA TRP A 109 13.60 2.64 -4.72
C TRP A 109 15.04 2.90 -4.27
N GLU A 110 15.53 4.10 -4.57
CA GLU A 110 16.85 4.55 -4.13
C GLU A 110 16.95 4.59 -2.60
N CYS A 111 15.87 5.01 -1.91
CA CYS A 111 15.84 4.98 -0.46
C CYS A 111 14.51 4.47 0.13
N LYS A 112 14.60 4.11 1.41
CA LYS A 112 13.47 3.62 2.21
C LYS A 112 12.34 4.64 2.36
N THR A 113 12.65 5.93 2.35
CA THR A 113 11.63 7.00 2.50
C THR A 113 10.68 6.96 1.31
N ASP A 114 11.22 6.91 0.09
CA ASP A 114 10.46 6.93 -1.15
C ASP A 114 9.59 5.67 -1.28
N ALA A 115 10.14 4.50 -0.94
CA ALA A 115 9.36 3.27 -0.90
C ALA A 115 8.21 3.33 0.12
N VAL A 116 8.40 3.98 1.27
CA VAL A 116 7.32 4.14 2.27
C VAL A 116 6.26 5.14 1.79
N GLU A 117 6.65 6.20 1.10
CA GLU A 117 5.74 7.16 0.48
C GLU A 117 4.90 6.49 -0.63
N ALA A 118 5.55 5.73 -1.52
CA ALA A 118 4.87 4.95 -2.54
C ALA A 118 3.93 3.90 -1.94
N LEU A 119 4.35 3.18 -0.89
CA LEU A 119 3.47 2.24 -0.16
C LEU A 119 2.24 2.95 0.41
N THR A 120 2.42 4.16 0.96
CA THR A 120 1.33 4.92 1.57
C THR A 120 0.30 5.37 0.53
N ALA A 121 0.77 5.81 -0.65
CA ALA A 121 -0.10 6.30 -1.71
C ALA A 121 -0.75 5.17 -2.53
N LEU A 122 -0.03 4.08 -2.78
CA LEU A 122 -0.41 3.09 -3.80
C LEU A 122 -0.97 1.77 -3.25
N ASN A 123 -0.84 1.50 -1.96
CA ASN A 123 -1.33 0.25 -1.40
C ASN A 123 -2.86 0.14 -1.54
N HIS A 124 -3.32 -1.03 -1.99
CA HIS A 124 -4.73 -1.33 -2.30
C HIS A 124 -5.32 -0.55 -3.50
N TYR A 125 -4.49 0.11 -4.32
CA TYR A 125 -4.96 0.74 -5.55
C TYR A 125 -5.67 -0.26 -6.47
N GLN A 126 -6.79 0.18 -7.05
CA GLN A 126 -7.63 -0.64 -7.91
C GLN A 126 -7.19 -0.52 -9.36
N ILE A 127 -6.33 -1.45 -9.81
CA ILE A 127 -5.92 -1.52 -11.22
C ILE A 127 -7.07 -2.10 -12.04
N ARG A 128 -7.70 -1.25 -12.86
CA ARG A 128 -8.77 -1.66 -13.77
C ARG A 128 -8.17 -2.23 -15.04
N VAL A 129 -8.52 -3.47 -15.36
CA VAL A 129 -8.21 -4.05 -16.67
C VAL A 129 -9.36 -3.69 -17.62
N PRO A 130 -9.10 -3.15 -18.82
CA PRO A 130 -10.15 -2.96 -19.81
C PRO A 130 -10.86 -4.29 -20.08
N SER A 131 -12.18 -4.31 -19.96
CA SER A 131 -12.98 -5.42 -20.46
C SER A 131 -12.75 -5.56 -21.97
N LYS A 132 -12.49 -6.80 -22.43
CA LYS A 132 -12.46 -7.13 -23.86
C LYS A 132 -13.76 -6.74 -24.54
#